data_AF-K3YJE4-F1
#
_entry.id   AF-K3YJE4-F1
#
_cell.length_a   1.000
_cell.length_b   1.000
_cell.length_c   1.000
_cell.angle_alpha   90.00
_cell.angle_beta   90.00
_cell.angle_gamma   90.00
#
_symmetry.space_group_name_H-M   'P 1'
#
loop_
_entity.id
_entity.type
_entity.pdbx_description
1 polymer ?
#
loop_
_entity_poly.entity_id
_entity_poly.type
_entity_poly.pdbx_seq_one_letter_code
_entity_poly.pdbx_strand_id
1 'polypeptide(L)'
;MGDGVGGAGGGAASGASGGATAARRRRRRGEERRLAMGRGRKARGVADRSEGKAADLSQGKEDSRSKRGREREREAMTAVQVSSLTEAFDQVVARRSLIVQSLRPCDAAALLKMVELQAGFQEEEGEEVCVIKNKEAVMKVEESVNILSLLMSTVLPKLREYPTDRPLLEALCRYKEDMKKSAADAGGSYCTDINVFASRVTEYIDKALELPDPAALVRLIDDLEGQGRRILDTTYTINHN
;
A
#
# COMPACT_ATOMS: atom_id res chain seq x y z
N MET A 1 -18.53 -40.25 58.68
CA MET A 1 -18.41 -41.73 58.76
C MET A 1 -18.70 -42.29 57.38
N GLY A 2 -17.72 -43.01 56.80
CA GLY A 2 -17.75 -43.66 55.47
C GLY A 2 -17.33 -42.71 54.34
N ASP A 3 -16.09 -42.60 53.85
CA ASP A 3 -15.04 -43.53 53.37
C ASP A 3 -15.29 -44.21 52.01
N GLY A 4 -14.27 -44.07 51.13
CA GLY A 4 -14.05 -44.75 49.84
C GLY A 4 -13.79 -43.75 48.69
N VAL A 5 -12.58 -43.32 48.29
CA VAL A 5 -11.26 -43.94 47.99
C VAL A 5 -11.20 -44.72 46.66
N GLY A 6 -10.30 -44.24 45.77
CA GLY A 6 -9.62 -45.00 44.70
C GLY A 6 -10.08 -44.65 43.28
N GLY A 7 -9.26 -44.40 42.26
CA GLY A 7 -7.80 -44.41 42.04
C GLY A 7 -7.58 -43.94 40.57
N ALA A 8 -6.58 -43.11 40.28
CA ALA A 8 -5.22 -43.48 39.87
C ALA A 8 -5.06 -43.86 38.38
N GLY A 9 -4.22 -43.08 37.69
CA GLY A 9 -3.65 -43.30 36.35
C GLY A 9 -3.42 -41.94 35.67
N GLY A 10 -2.24 -41.33 35.57
CA GLY A 10 -0.87 -41.85 35.60
C GLY A 10 -0.39 -42.14 34.17
N GLY A 11 0.44 -41.26 33.58
CA GLY A 11 1.16 -41.59 32.35
C GLY A 11 1.54 -40.39 31.48
N ALA A 12 2.79 -39.98 31.57
CA ALA A 12 3.40 -38.85 30.87
C ALA A 12 3.98 -39.23 29.48
N ALA A 13 4.10 -38.18 28.66
CA ALA A 13 5.19 -37.86 27.70
C ALA A 13 5.70 -38.89 26.68
N SER A 14 5.77 -38.48 25.40
CA SER A 14 7.03 -38.12 24.71
C SER A 14 6.92 -38.08 23.17
N GLY A 15 7.74 -37.20 22.56
CA GLY A 15 8.16 -37.22 21.14
C GLY A 15 7.35 -36.32 20.20
N ALA A 16 7.67 -35.06 19.92
CA ALA A 16 8.90 -34.45 19.40
C ALA A 16 9.35 -34.96 18.01
N SER A 17 9.07 -34.20 16.96
CA SER A 17 10.01 -33.81 15.88
C SER A 17 9.25 -33.18 14.71
N GLY A 18 9.71 -32.03 14.23
CA GLY A 18 9.07 -31.36 13.08
C GLY A 18 9.42 -29.88 12.87
N GLY A 19 10.44 -29.35 13.55
CA GLY A 19 11.08 -28.11 13.13
C GLY A 19 12.19 -28.43 12.12
N ALA A 20 12.15 -27.76 10.96
CA ALA A 20 13.24 -27.49 10.02
C ALA A 20 12.92 -27.92 8.58
N THR A 21 12.23 -27.06 7.81
CA THR A 21 12.67 -26.73 6.44
C THR A 21 11.91 -25.51 5.91
N ALA A 22 12.28 -24.34 6.45
CA ALA A 22 12.40 -23.18 5.58
C ALA A 22 13.46 -23.48 4.49
N ALA A 23 13.29 -22.82 3.34
CA ALA A 23 14.30 -22.70 2.28
C ALA A 23 14.55 -23.91 1.36
N ARG A 24 13.63 -24.18 0.41
CA ARG A 24 13.95 -24.65 -0.97
C ARG A 24 12.68 -24.91 -1.77
N ARG A 25 12.02 -23.87 -2.29
CA ARG A 25 11.09 -23.97 -3.45
C ARG A 25 10.54 -22.59 -3.81
N ARG A 26 11.41 -21.72 -4.32
CA ARG A 26 11.05 -20.52 -5.13
C ARG A 26 12.27 -19.86 -5.79
N ARG A 27 13.33 -20.64 -6.05
CA ARG A 27 14.39 -20.30 -7.02
C ARG A 27 14.22 -21.21 -8.25
N ARG A 28 13.32 -20.82 -9.15
CA ARG A 28 13.33 -21.17 -10.58
C ARG A 28 12.64 -20.04 -11.34
N ARG A 29 13.26 -18.85 -11.27
CA ARG A 29 13.09 -17.80 -12.27
C ARG A 29 13.85 -18.25 -13.52
N GLY A 30 13.28 -17.92 -14.66
CA GLY A 30 13.67 -18.36 -15.99
C GLY A 30 15.14 -18.10 -16.32
N GLU A 31 15.77 -19.17 -16.78
CA GLU A 31 17.12 -19.18 -17.33
C GLU A 31 17.08 -19.94 -18.67
N GLU A 32 16.14 -19.58 -19.53
CA GLU A 32 15.99 -20.17 -20.87
C GLU A 32 15.67 -19.09 -21.91
N ARG A 33 16.60 -18.15 -22.12
CA ARG A 33 16.65 -17.32 -23.34
C ARG A 33 18.07 -16.88 -23.68
N ARG A 34 18.99 -17.82 -23.82
CA ARG A 34 20.30 -17.59 -24.49
C ARG A 34 20.74 -18.82 -25.28
N LEU A 35 19.98 -19.13 -26.33
CA LEU A 35 20.42 -19.98 -27.44
C LEU A 35 19.88 -19.36 -28.73
N ALA A 36 20.58 -18.36 -29.25
CA ALA A 36 20.52 -17.98 -30.65
C ALA A 36 21.75 -17.11 -30.96
N MET A 37 22.30 -17.32 -32.16
CA MET A 37 23.31 -16.50 -32.83
C MET A 37 24.78 -16.85 -32.55
N GLY A 38 25.23 -17.94 -33.20
CA GLY A 38 26.02 -17.79 -34.42
C GLY A 38 27.42 -17.21 -34.29
N ARG A 39 28.42 -18.09 -34.16
CA ARG A 39 29.83 -17.80 -34.45
C ARG A 39 30.05 -17.73 -35.96
N GLY A 40 30.65 -16.65 -36.45
CA GLY A 40 31.00 -16.46 -37.87
C GLY A 40 32.21 -15.54 -38.08
N ARG A 41 33.38 -16.18 -38.20
CA ARG A 41 34.68 -15.85 -38.85
C ARG A 41 35.00 -14.43 -39.39
N LYS A 42 36.24 -14.01 -39.05
CA LYS A 42 37.36 -13.43 -39.84
C LYS A 42 37.07 -12.35 -40.90
N ALA A 43 37.80 -11.23 -40.81
CA ALA A 43 38.81 -10.82 -41.81
C ALA A 43 39.71 -9.67 -41.30
N ARG A 44 40.97 -9.71 -41.70
CA ARG A 44 42.01 -8.67 -41.55
C ARG A 44 41.78 -7.54 -42.55
N GLY A 45 42.25 -6.34 -42.23
CA GLY A 45 42.52 -5.27 -43.19
C GLY A 45 43.32 -4.15 -42.54
N VAL A 46 44.53 -3.90 -43.06
CA VAL A 46 45.51 -2.87 -42.65
C VAL A 46 45.58 -1.84 -43.79
N ALA A 47 45.60 -0.54 -43.45
CA ALA A 47 46.20 0.61 -44.18
C ALA A 47 45.83 1.87 -43.37
N ASP A 48 46.72 2.65 -42.74
CA ASP A 48 47.86 3.49 -43.18
C ASP A 48 47.44 4.86 -43.76
N ARG A 49 47.95 5.93 -43.12
CA ARG A 49 48.12 7.37 -43.53
C ARG A 49 46.89 8.16 -44.03
N SER A 50 46.73 9.47 -43.86
CA SER A 50 47.61 10.61 -43.56
C SER A 50 46.76 11.87 -43.29
N GLU A 51 47.31 12.79 -42.48
CA GLU A 51 47.28 14.27 -42.53
C GLU A 51 46.05 15.05 -43.05
N GLY A 52 45.64 16.07 -42.26
CA GLY A 52 44.78 17.15 -42.73
C GLY A 52 44.34 18.12 -41.63
N LYS A 53 45.14 19.17 -41.40
CA LYS A 53 44.83 20.36 -40.58
C LYS A 53 43.76 21.24 -41.26
N ALA A 54 42.72 21.64 -40.53
CA ALA A 54 42.03 22.95 -40.59
C ALA A 54 40.97 22.96 -39.46
N ALA A 55 41.19 23.65 -38.35
CA ALA A 55 40.78 25.03 -38.13
C ALA A 55 39.27 25.26 -38.33
N ASP A 56 38.49 25.18 -37.25
CA ASP A 56 37.27 25.98 -37.11
C ASP A 56 37.03 26.34 -35.64
N LEU A 57 37.33 27.60 -35.30
CA LEU A 57 37.08 28.23 -34.02
C LEU A 57 35.67 28.83 -34.06
N SER A 58 34.64 28.00 -33.86
CA SER A 58 33.25 28.48 -33.82
C SER A 58 32.31 27.70 -32.88
N GLN A 59 32.82 26.88 -31.96
CA GLN A 59 31.99 26.10 -31.02
C GLN A 59 31.76 26.72 -29.63
N GLY A 60 32.06 28.00 -29.43
CA GLY A 60 31.99 28.63 -28.10
C GLY A 60 30.62 29.16 -27.65
N LYS A 61 29.58 29.17 -28.50
CA LYS A 61 28.31 29.85 -28.20
C LYS A 61 27.03 29.00 -28.28
N GLU A 62 27.09 27.78 -28.80
CA GLU A 62 25.90 26.89 -28.87
C GLU A 62 25.74 25.97 -27.65
N ASP A 63 26.80 25.64 -26.94
CA ASP A 63 26.71 24.76 -25.76
C ASP A 63 26.08 25.45 -24.53
N SER A 64 26.11 26.78 -24.47
CA SER A 64 25.55 27.54 -23.35
C SER A 64 24.03 27.75 -23.46
N ARG A 65 23.47 27.71 -24.67
CA ARG A 65 22.01 27.72 -24.88
C ARG A 65 21.40 26.33 -24.71
N SER A 66 22.10 25.29 -25.14
CA SER A 66 21.69 23.90 -24.97
C SER A 66 21.71 23.46 -23.49
N LYS A 67 22.68 23.92 -22.69
CA LYS A 67 22.71 23.66 -21.24
C LYS A 67 21.63 24.42 -20.47
N ARG A 68 21.30 25.66 -20.82
CA ARG A 68 20.20 26.41 -20.16
C ARG A 68 18.81 25.92 -20.54
N GLY A 69 18.62 25.38 -21.75
CA GLY A 69 17.41 24.66 -22.14
C GLY A 69 17.28 23.36 -21.35
N ARG A 70 18.37 22.60 -21.23
CA ARG A 70 18.41 21.33 -20.49
C ARG A 70 18.42 21.46 -18.97
N GLU A 71 18.84 22.59 -18.41
CA GLU A 71 18.70 22.89 -16.96
C GLU A 71 17.28 23.32 -16.62
N ARG A 72 16.55 23.96 -17.55
CA ARG A 72 15.11 24.22 -17.41
C ARG A 72 14.25 22.98 -17.67
N GLU A 73 14.71 22.04 -18.51
CA GLU A 73 14.12 20.70 -18.65
C GLU A 73 14.58 19.73 -17.52
N ARG A 74 15.65 20.08 -16.77
CA ARG A 74 16.13 19.33 -15.58
C ARG A 74 15.71 19.94 -14.25
N GLU A 75 14.96 21.04 -14.25
CA GLU A 75 13.80 21.16 -13.35
C GLU A 75 12.71 20.17 -13.80
N ALA A 76 13.13 18.94 -14.08
CA ALA A 76 12.31 17.78 -14.27
C ALA A 76 11.55 17.60 -12.96
N MET A 77 10.32 18.12 -12.95
CA MET A 77 9.23 17.89 -12.02
C MET A 77 9.67 17.11 -10.77
N THR A 78 10.37 17.76 -9.85
CA THR A 78 10.58 17.20 -8.53
C THR A 78 9.20 17.01 -7.93
N ALA A 79 8.83 15.76 -7.65
CA ALA A 79 7.50 15.48 -7.15
C ALA A 79 7.30 16.24 -5.83
N VAL A 80 6.24 17.04 -5.75
CA VAL A 80 5.95 17.87 -4.60
C VAL A 80 5.35 16.99 -3.52
N GLN A 81 5.90 17.11 -2.32
CA GLN A 81 5.37 16.44 -1.15
C GLN A 81 4.13 17.18 -0.68
N VAL A 82 3.02 16.47 -0.50
CA VAL A 82 1.76 17.06 -0.03
C VAL A 82 1.28 16.35 1.23
N SER A 83 0.70 17.13 2.15
CA SER A 83 0.22 16.66 3.45
C SER A 83 -1.26 16.96 3.71
N SER A 84 -1.93 17.66 2.79
CA SER A 84 -3.36 17.97 2.88
C SER A 84 -4.05 17.93 1.52
N LEU A 85 -5.37 17.72 1.51
CA LEU A 85 -6.16 17.72 0.28
C LEU A 85 -6.14 19.08 -0.43
N THR A 86 -6.19 20.19 0.33
CA THR A 86 -6.13 21.54 -0.25
C THR A 86 -4.79 21.81 -0.92
N GLU A 87 -3.69 21.45 -0.26
CA GLU A 87 -2.35 21.57 -0.85
C GLU A 87 -2.22 20.67 -2.08
N ALA A 88 -2.73 19.44 -2.02
CA ALA A 88 -2.76 18.54 -3.16
C ALA A 88 -3.54 19.17 -4.33
N PHE A 89 -4.70 19.78 -4.08
CA PHE A 89 -5.49 20.47 -5.10
C PHE A 89 -4.68 21.58 -5.79
N ASP A 90 -4.03 22.44 -5.02
CA ASP A 90 -3.20 23.52 -5.58
C ASP A 90 -2.06 22.98 -6.46
N GLN A 91 -1.44 21.87 -6.04
CA GLN A 91 -0.38 21.24 -6.83
C GLN A 91 -0.90 20.48 -8.07
N VAL A 92 -2.09 19.88 -8.01
CA VAL A 92 -2.78 19.30 -9.18
C VAL A 92 -3.08 20.40 -10.20
N VAL A 93 -3.64 21.53 -9.75
CA VAL A 93 -3.90 22.69 -10.61
C VAL A 93 -2.61 23.25 -11.21
N ALA A 94 -1.52 23.27 -10.42
CA ALA A 94 -0.19 23.64 -10.90
C ALA A 94 0.49 22.56 -11.77
N ARG A 95 -0.19 21.44 -12.04
CA ARG A 95 0.23 20.33 -12.90
C ARG A 95 1.53 19.68 -12.47
N ARG A 96 1.76 19.52 -11.17
CA ARG A 96 2.99 18.93 -10.65
C ARG A 96 2.80 17.46 -10.30
N SER A 97 3.85 16.66 -10.51
CA SER A 97 3.92 15.32 -9.92
C SER A 97 3.83 15.41 -8.40
N LEU A 98 3.11 14.49 -7.76
CA LEU A 98 2.86 14.49 -6.31
C LEU A 98 3.47 13.27 -5.63
N ILE A 99 3.96 13.44 -4.41
CA ILE A 99 4.18 12.37 -3.44
C ILE A 99 3.33 12.68 -2.23
N VAL A 100 2.38 11.82 -1.90
CA VAL A 100 1.52 12.01 -0.73
C VAL A 100 2.27 11.51 0.49
N GLN A 101 2.68 12.42 1.36
CA GLN A 101 3.35 12.05 2.61
C GLN A 101 2.36 11.74 3.70
N SER A 102 1.34 12.60 3.82
CA SER A 102 0.33 12.51 4.85
C SER A 102 -1.06 12.73 4.27
N LEU A 103 -2.04 11.99 4.77
CA LEU A 103 -3.40 12.02 4.27
C LEU A 103 -4.39 11.61 5.36
N ARG A 104 -5.54 12.27 5.41
CA ARG A 104 -6.70 11.72 6.14
C ARG A 104 -7.34 10.64 5.29
N PRO A 105 -7.59 9.43 5.79
CA PRO A 105 -8.11 8.33 4.98
C PRO A 105 -9.41 8.69 4.24
N CYS A 106 -10.29 9.49 4.84
CA CYS A 106 -11.52 9.97 4.20
C CYS A 106 -11.30 10.80 2.92
N ASP A 107 -10.12 11.43 2.77
CA ASP A 107 -9.77 12.26 1.61
C ASP A 107 -9.18 11.45 0.44
N ALA A 108 -8.87 10.16 0.63
CA ALA A 108 -8.14 9.35 -0.36
C ALA A 108 -8.88 9.22 -1.71
N ALA A 109 -10.18 8.93 -1.66
CA ALA A 109 -11.00 8.82 -2.88
C ALA A 109 -11.07 10.16 -3.63
N ALA A 110 -11.24 11.27 -2.91
CA ALA A 110 -11.29 12.61 -3.50
C ALA A 110 -9.96 12.97 -4.18
N LEU A 111 -8.83 12.66 -3.54
CA LEU A 111 -7.50 12.89 -4.10
C LEU A 111 -7.26 12.09 -5.38
N LEU A 112 -7.62 10.80 -5.39
CA LEU A 112 -7.50 9.94 -6.57
C LEU A 112 -8.39 10.46 -7.71
N LYS A 113 -9.62 10.86 -7.39
CA LYS A 113 -10.57 11.35 -8.39
C LYS A 113 -10.14 12.68 -9.00
N MET A 114 -9.59 13.57 -8.19
CA MET A 114 -9.08 14.87 -8.63
C MET A 114 -7.97 14.71 -9.69
N VAL A 115 -7.03 13.79 -9.47
CA VAL A 115 -5.95 13.50 -10.43
C VAL A 115 -6.47 12.80 -11.69
N GLU A 116 -7.45 11.90 -11.54
CA GLU A 116 -8.09 11.23 -12.68
C GLU A 116 -8.86 12.22 -13.58
N LEU A 117 -9.62 13.14 -12.98
CA LEU A 117 -10.37 14.14 -13.74
C LEU A 117 -9.44 15.03 -14.55
N GLN A 118 -8.30 15.47 -14.00
CA GLN A 118 -7.33 16.26 -14.76
C GLN A 118 -6.81 15.50 -15.99
N ALA A 119 -6.53 14.20 -15.85
CA ALA A 119 -6.09 13.38 -16.98
C ALA A 119 -7.14 13.30 -18.10
N GLY A 120 -8.43 13.27 -17.76
CA GLY A 120 -9.53 13.21 -18.74
C GLY A 120 -9.79 14.51 -19.50
N PHE A 121 -9.33 15.66 -19.00
CA PHE A 121 -9.45 16.95 -19.70
C PHE A 121 -8.26 17.23 -20.63
N GLN A 122 -7.23 16.38 -20.65
CA GLN A 122 -5.93 16.67 -21.28
C GLN A 122 -5.56 15.71 -22.42
N GLU A 123 -6.54 15.19 -23.17
CA GLU A 123 -6.26 14.47 -24.43
C GLU A 123 -5.79 15.40 -25.58
N GLU A 124 -5.71 16.72 -25.36
CA GLU A 124 -5.15 17.66 -26.33
C GLU A 124 -3.61 17.75 -26.22
N GLU A 125 -2.95 17.66 -27.38
CA GLU A 125 -1.54 17.32 -27.57
C GLU A 125 -0.54 18.13 -26.69
N GLY A 126 0.14 17.43 -25.77
CA GLY A 126 1.43 17.87 -25.22
C GLY A 126 1.44 18.37 -23.77
N GLU A 127 0.30 18.37 -23.06
CA GLU A 127 0.28 18.79 -21.65
C GLU A 127 0.66 17.64 -20.69
N GLU A 128 1.57 17.94 -19.74
CA GLU A 128 1.98 16.98 -18.72
C GLU A 128 0.84 16.67 -17.74
N VAL A 129 0.43 15.40 -17.70
CA VAL A 129 -0.59 14.89 -16.78
C VAL A 129 -0.01 14.84 -15.35
N CYS A 130 -0.75 15.37 -14.37
CA CYS A 130 -0.40 15.21 -12.97
C CYS A 130 -0.42 13.73 -12.57
N VAL A 131 0.60 13.26 -11.85
CA VAL A 131 0.70 11.88 -11.38
C VAL A 131 1.04 11.84 -9.91
N ILE A 132 0.33 10.99 -9.14
CA ILE A 132 0.72 10.62 -7.78
C ILE A 132 1.74 9.49 -7.88
N LYS A 133 2.98 9.72 -7.43
CA LYS A 133 4.07 8.74 -7.50
C LYS A 133 3.79 7.51 -6.64
N ASN A 134 3.27 7.69 -5.42
CA ASN A 134 2.86 6.60 -4.53
C ASN A 134 1.36 6.29 -4.64
N LYS A 135 0.79 6.33 -5.87
CA LYS A 135 -0.64 6.11 -6.12
C LYS A 135 -1.15 4.79 -5.55
N GLU A 136 -0.37 3.71 -5.68
CA GLU A 136 -0.75 2.39 -5.17
C GLU A 136 -0.99 2.40 -3.66
N ALA A 137 -0.14 3.08 -2.88
CA ALA A 137 -0.31 3.19 -1.44
C ALA A 137 -1.57 3.99 -1.07
N VAL A 138 -1.86 5.08 -1.80
CA VAL A 138 -3.09 5.88 -1.62
C VAL A 138 -4.35 5.07 -1.97
N MET A 139 -4.31 4.28 -3.05
CA MET A 139 -5.39 3.36 -3.39
C MET A 139 -5.61 2.31 -2.30
N LYS A 140 -4.55 1.82 -1.66
CA LYS A 140 -4.67 0.87 -0.54
C LYS A 140 -5.31 1.50 0.70
N VAL A 141 -5.06 2.79 0.95
CA VAL A 141 -5.81 3.54 1.97
C VAL A 141 -7.29 3.62 1.59
N GLU A 142 -7.62 3.99 0.35
CA GLU A 142 -9.01 4.04 -0.14
C GLU A 142 -9.74 2.69 -0.01
N GLU A 143 -9.11 1.59 -0.43
CA GLU A 143 -9.66 0.24 -0.29
C GLU A 143 -9.99 -0.07 1.19
N SER A 144 -9.07 0.25 2.10
CA SER A 144 -9.26 0.05 3.54
C SER A 144 -10.40 0.91 4.10
N VAL A 145 -10.53 2.15 3.64
CA VAL A 145 -11.60 3.09 4.03
C VAL A 145 -12.96 2.60 3.55
N ASN A 146 -13.04 2.05 2.34
CA ASN A 146 -14.28 1.47 1.82
C ASN A 146 -14.75 0.29 2.68
N ILE A 147 -13.82 -0.58 3.10
CA ILE A 147 -14.12 -1.70 4.00
C ILE A 147 -14.57 -1.17 5.37
N LEU A 148 -13.86 -0.20 5.95
CA LEU A 148 -14.21 0.40 7.24
C LEU A 148 -15.59 1.08 7.20
N SER A 149 -15.89 1.79 6.11
CA SER A 149 -17.18 2.45 5.89
C SER A 149 -18.32 1.42 5.78
N LEU A 150 -18.11 0.32 5.07
CA LEU A 150 -19.07 -0.78 4.99
C LEU A 150 -19.29 -1.44 6.36
N LEU A 151 -18.22 -1.68 7.10
CA LEU A 151 -18.28 -2.24 8.45
C LEU A 151 -19.12 -1.34 9.37
N MET A 152 -18.86 -0.03 9.37
CA MET A 152 -19.56 0.92 10.25
C MET A 152 -21.01 1.18 9.84
N SER A 153 -21.33 1.20 8.55
CA SER A 153 -22.68 1.53 8.04
C SER A 153 -23.62 0.33 7.97
N THR A 154 -23.09 -0.89 7.88
CA THR A 154 -23.89 -2.09 7.62
C THR A 154 -23.71 -3.17 8.67
N VAL A 155 -22.45 -3.55 8.97
CA VAL A 155 -22.16 -4.72 9.82
C VAL A 155 -22.38 -4.41 11.29
N LEU A 156 -21.79 -3.33 11.79
CA LEU A 156 -21.89 -2.94 13.21
C LEU A 156 -23.34 -2.67 13.65
N PRO A 157 -24.19 -1.97 12.87
CA PRO A 157 -25.60 -1.81 13.22
C PRO A 157 -26.33 -3.15 13.33
N LYS A 158 -26.04 -4.10 12.43
CA LYS A 158 -26.67 -5.43 12.47
C LYS A 158 -26.17 -6.30 13.62
N LEU A 159 -24.88 -6.21 13.95
CA LEU A 159 -24.33 -6.84 15.15
C LEU A 159 -24.90 -6.23 16.44
N ARG A 160 -25.34 -4.97 16.43
CA ARG A 160 -26.02 -4.38 17.60
C ARG A 160 -27.38 -5.05 17.85
N GLU A 161 -28.07 -5.45 16.78
CA GLU A 161 -29.33 -6.22 16.85
C GLU A 161 -29.07 -7.72 17.16
N TYR A 162 -28.07 -8.31 16.52
CA TYR A 162 -27.75 -9.73 16.59
C TYR A 162 -26.24 -9.95 16.86
N PRO A 163 -25.79 -9.78 18.12
CA PRO A 163 -24.36 -9.66 18.44
C PRO A 163 -23.56 -10.95 18.26
N THR A 164 -24.23 -12.10 18.26
CA THR A 164 -23.61 -13.43 18.13
C THR A 164 -23.92 -14.11 16.79
N ASP A 165 -24.52 -13.38 15.84
CA ASP A 165 -24.88 -13.93 14.54
C ASP A 165 -23.63 -14.39 13.76
N ARG A 166 -23.59 -15.68 13.43
CA ARG A 166 -22.42 -16.33 12.83
C ARG A 166 -22.01 -15.72 11.49
N PRO A 167 -22.93 -15.53 10.51
CA PRO A 167 -22.61 -14.83 9.26
C PRO A 167 -22.00 -13.44 9.47
N LEU A 168 -22.53 -12.63 10.39
CA LEU A 168 -21.99 -11.30 10.67
C LEU A 168 -20.60 -11.37 11.31
N LEU A 169 -20.36 -12.32 12.21
CA LEU A 169 -19.03 -12.54 12.80
C LEU A 169 -18.00 -13.01 11.76
N GLU A 170 -18.40 -13.88 10.82
CA GLU A 170 -17.55 -14.32 9.71
C GLU A 170 -17.22 -13.17 8.76
N ALA A 171 -18.20 -12.31 8.44
CA ALA A 171 -17.97 -11.11 7.64
C ALA A 171 -17.01 -10.16 8.35
N LEU A 172 -17.19 -9.96 9.66
CA LEU A 172 -16.32 -9.13 10.49
C LEU A 172 -14.86 -9.65 10.49
N CYS A 173 -14.67 -10.97 10.59
CA CYS A 173 -13.36 -11.62 10.43
C CYS A 173 -12.71 -11.32 9.07
N ARG A 174 -13.46 -11.41 7.97
CA ARG A 174 -12.93 -11.15 6.62
C ARG A 174 -12.55 -9.69 6.45
N TYR A 175 -13.44 -8.76 6.80
CA TYR A 175 -13.17 -7.33 6.71
C TYR A 175 -11.95 -6.92 7.53
N LYS A 176 -11.78 -7.50 8.73
CA LYS A 176 -10.59 -7.29 9.55
C LYS A 176 -9.30 -7.67 8.81
N GLU A 177 -9.23 -8.86 8.23
CA GLU A 177 -8.01 -9.32 7.53
C GLU A 177 -7.78 -8.53 6.23
N ASP A 178 -8.82 -8.18 5.50
CA ASP A 178 -8.72 -7.36 4.28
C ASP A 178 -8.21 -5.95 4.61
N MET A 179 -8.74 -5.30 5.65
CA MET A 179 -8.24 -4.00 6.11
C MET A 179 -6.78 -4.07 6.55
N LYS A 180 -6.40 -5.09 7.33
CA LYS A 180 -5.00 -5.27 7.75
C LYS A 180 -4.06 -5.39 6.55
N LYS A 181 -4.46 -6.16 5.54
CA LYS A 181 -3.68 -6.34 4.33
C LYS A 181 -3.54 -5.03 3.56
N SER A 182 -4.64 -4.33 3.30
CA SER A 182 -4.60 -3.03 2.60
C SER A 182 -3.79 -2.00 3.39
N ALA A 183 -3.92 -1.96 4.72
CA ALA A 183 -3.14 -1.05 5.55
C ALA A 183 -1.64 -1.39 5.59
N ALA A 184 -1.29 -2.69 5.57
CA ALA A 184 0.10 -3.12 5.46
C ALA A 184 0.73 -2.71 4.11
N ASP A 185 -0.03 -2.82 3.03
CA ASP A 185 0.40 -2.41 1.69
C ASP A 185 0.50 -0.87 1.56
N ALA A 186 -0.38 -0.12 2.25
CA ALA A 186 -0.29 1.35 2.36
C ALA A 186 0.91 1.82 3.21
N GLY A 187 1.26 1.05 4.24
CA GLY A 187 2.36 1.31 5.16
C GLY A 187 2.19 2.54 6.04
N GLY A 188 3.31 3.06 6.57
CA GLY A 188 3.32 4.24 7.43
C GLY A 188 2.60 4.06 8.76
N SER A 189 2.20 5.18 9.38
CA SER A 189 1.48 5.18 10.66
C SER A 189 0.04 4.68 10.55
N TYR A 190 -0.54 4.71 9.35
CA TYR A 190 -1.88 4.17 9.09
C TYR A 190 -1.99 2.68 9.43
N CYS A 191 -0.96 1.90 9.07
CA CYS A 191 -0.88 0.47 9.36
C CYS A 191 -0.94 0.17 10.87
N THR A 192 -0.32 1.01 11.70
CA THR A 192 -0.31 0.81 13.15
C THR A 192 -1.71 0.91 13.75
N ASP A 193 -2.46 1.95 13.42
CA ASP A 193 -3.80 2.17 13.97
C ASP A 193 -4.82 1.15 13.46
N ILE A 194 -4.71 0.73 12.19
CA ILE A 194 -5.54 -0.36 11.67
C ILE A 194 -5.27 -1.68 12.39
N ASN A 195 -4.02 -1.97 12.78
CA ASN A 195 -3.71 -3.17 13.57
C ASN A 195 -4.31 -3.09 14.98
N VAL A 196 -4.33 -1.91 15.60
CA VAL A 196 -5.01 -1.70 16.89
C VAL A 196 -6.52 -1.92 16.74
N PHE A 197 -7.13 -1.33 15.72
CA PHE A 197 -8.55 -1.53 15.41
C PHE A 197 -8.89 -3.01 15.17
N ALA A 198 -8.07 -3.71 14.37
CA ALA A 198 -8.26 -5.13 14.10
C ALA A 198 -8.15 -6.01 15.36
N SER A 199 -7.32 -5.60 16.32
CA SER A 199 -7.20 -6.29 17.61
C SER A 199 -8.50 -6.15 18.41
N ARG A 200 -9.14 -4.97 18.38
CA ARG A 200 -10.46 -4.74 19.00
C ARG A 200 -11.57 -5.51 18.32
N VAL A 201 -11.52 -5.63 17.00
CA VAL A 201 -12.44 -6.50 16.26
C VAL A 201 -12.30 -7.97 16.70
N THR A 202 -11.07 -8.43 16.91
CA THR A 202 -10.81 -9.79 17.42
C THR A 202 -11.36 -9.97 18.83
N GLU A 203 -11.15 -8.99 19.72
CA GLU A 203 -11.73 -9.00 21.07
C GLU A 203 -13.26 -9.11 21.04
N TYR A 204 -13.93 -8.40 20.13
CA TYR A 204 -15.38 -8.52 19.94
C TYR A 204 -15.78 -9.95 19.53
N ILE A 205 -15.09 -10.52 18.54
CA ILE A 205 -15.39 -11.87 18.03
C ILE A 205 -15.21 -12.93 19.13
N ASP A 206 -14.11 -12.88 19.86
CA ASP A 206 -13.81 -13.85 20.93
C ASP A 206 -14.90 -13.80 22.01
N LYS A 207 -15.28 -12.58 22.46
CA LYS A 207 -16.36 -12.39 23.44
C LYS A 207 -17.72 -12.84 22.93
N ALA A 208 -18.01 -12.63 21.65
CA ALA A 208 -19.27 -13.07 21.05
C ALA A 208 -19.36 -14.61 20.96
N LEU A 209 -18.23 -15.31 20.88
CA LEU A 209 -18.17 -16.77 20.75
C LEU A 209 -18.08 -17.53 22.08
N GLU A 210 -17.37 -16.99 23.07
CA GLU A 210 -17.06 -17.70 24.32
C GLU A 210 -18.14 -17.53 25.40
N LEU A 211 -18.46 -16.29 25.77
CA LEU A 211 -19.38 -15.94 26.86
C LEU A 211 -20.08 -14.61 26.54
N PRO A 212 -21.14 -14.63 25.71
CA PRO A 212 -21.76 -13.41 25.25
C PRO A 212 -22.54 -12.72 26.38
N ASP A 213 -22.04 -11.57 26.82
CA ASP A 213 -22.82 -10.57 27.55
C ASP A 213 -23.30 -9.50 26.54
N PRO A 214 -24.60 -9.45 26.22
CA PRO A 214 -25.13 -8.50 25.23
C PRO A 214 -24.76 -7.04 25.53
N ALA A 215 -24.75 -6.63 26.81
CA ALA A 215 -24.43 -5.26 27.17
C ALA A 215 -22.95 -4.94 26.92
N ALA A 216 -22.05 -5.88 27.22
CA ALA A 216 -20.62 -5.73 26.93
C ALA A 216 -20.34 -5.71 25.41
N LEU A 217 -21.04 -6.54 24.63
CA LEU A 217 -20.89 -6.58 23.17
C LEU A 217 -21.36 -5.29 22.51
N VAL A 218 -22.48 -4.70 22.96
CA VAL A 218 -22.94 -3.40 22.47
C VAL A 218 -21.93 -2.29 22.76
N ARG A 219 -21.32 -2.27 23.95
CA ARG A 219 -20.26 -1.29 24.27
C ARG A 219 -19.03 -1.42 23.38
N LEU A 220 -18.68 -2.65 23.00
CA LEU A 220 -17.58 -2.90 22.06
C LEU A 220 -17.93 -2.42 20.64
N ILE A 221 -19.19 -2.56 20.22
CA ILE A 221 -19.66 -1.98 18.96
C ILE A 221 -19.52 -0.46 18.99
N ASP A 222 -19.92 0.20 20.08
CA ASP A 222 -19.79 1.66 20.23
C ASP A 222 -18.32 2.10 20.19
N ASP A 223 -17.41 1.36 20.84
CA ASP A 223 -15.97 1.61 20.79
C ASP A 223 -15.39 1.42 19.38
N LEU A 224 -15.81 0.36 18.67
CA LEU A 224 -15.42 0.14 17.27
C LEU A 224 -15.93 1.25 16.36
N GLU A 225 -17.18 1.69 16.48
CA GLU A 225 -17.71 2.84 15.73
C GLU A 225 -16.90 4.11 16.04
N GLY A 226 -16.58 4.35 17.31
CA GLY A 226 -15.78 5.50 17.75
C GLY A 226 -14.36 5.48 17.19
N GLN A 227 -13.69 4.33 17.23
CA GLN A 227 -12.35 4.15 16.65
C GLN A 227 -12.38 4.30 15.13
N GLY A 228 -13.38 3.73 14.45
CA GLY A 228 -13.54 3.85 13.01
C GLY A 228 -13.65 5.31 12.56
N ARG A 229 -14.48 6.13 13.24
CA ARG A 229 -14.56 7.58 12.97
C ARG A 229 -13.22 8.28 13.18
N ARG A 230 -12.52 7.98 14.28
CA ARG A 230 -11.20 8.56 14.56
C ARG A 230 -10.19 8.22 13.46
N ILE A 231 -10.18 6.98 12.98
CA ILE A 231 -9.29 6.57 11.88
C ILE A 231 -9.61 7.35 10.60
N LEU A 232 -10.89 7.55 10.28
CA LEU A 232 -11.25 8.29 9.07
C LEU A 232 -10.81 9.77 9.11
N ASP A 233 -10.84 10.39 10.30
CA ASP A 233 -10.56 11.81 10.47
C ASP A 233 -9.11 12.14 10.87
N THR A 234 -8.31 11.14 11.24
CA THR A 234 -6.91 11.33 11.64
C THR A 234 -5.99 11.37 10.42
N THR A 235 -5.03 12.29 10.43
CA THR A 235 -4.01 12.36 9.38
C THR A 235 -2.92 11.32 9.65
N TYR A 236 -2.67 10.46 8.67
CA TYR A 236 -1.63 9.43 8.74
C TYR A 236 -0.54 9.64 7.71
N THR A 237 0.66 9.21 8.05
CA THR A 237 1.75 9.06 7.10
C THR A 237 1.54 7.84 6.21
N ILE A 238 1.80 7.98 4.91
CA ILE A 238 1.71 6.91 3.91
C ILE A 238 3.12 6.54 3.43
N ASN A 239 3.33 5.28 3.06
CA ASN A 239 4.57 4.85 2.44
C ASN A 239 4.81 5.61 1.11
N HIS A 240 6.03 6.09 0.93
CA HIS A 240 6.46 6.88 -0.23
C HIS A 240 7.73 6.31 -0.89
N ASN A 241 8.12 5.09 -0.50
CA ASN A 241 9.25 4.33 -1.08
C ASN A 241 8.88 3.62 -2.37
#